data_AF-A0A066YUM5-F1
#
_entry.id   AF-A0A066YUM5-F1
#
_cell.length_a   1.000
_cell.length_b   1.000
_cell.length_c   1.000
_cell.angle_alpha   90.00
_cell.angle_beta   90.00
_cell.angle_gamma   90.00
#
_symmetry.space_group_name_H-M   'P 1'
#
loop_
_entity.id
_entity.type
_entity.pdbx_description
1 polymer ?
#
loop_
_entity_poly.entity_id
_entity_poly.type
_entity_poly.pdbx_seq_one_letter_code
_entity_poly.pdbx_strand_id
1 'polypeptide(L)'
;MKTGLRSQHSPEGSEAPGVQRRRCGDPLQAGGAAGGGAAGRRRGARRADRSRRRLPGVDGGQGDRPRGGRAAARAGRHPRARQRTGADGVGGLRLRDQGGRGRRSHHDRRHAAELRPADHHRPRAGGQAGRRRRAAVGGHRLLGRGGARQHGGAGGAAPGRGVRLQVLPRPLRGRRVPAPRHPAELAAALAEQARLGALAVVHAEDPAVLDTAPQVPGVRYRDFLASRPDGAESAAVAGLLECARRTGARVHVLHVSSAAVLPLLRRARADGVRVSAETCPHYLTLTADQVPDGDTAFKCCPPIRDTANRELLWQALADGEFAAVVSDHSPSTPDRKLLPRHGGSGDFAAAWGGVASLQLGLPAVWTEARRRGHTLTEVARWMSAGPAELVGLAGRKGAIAPGRDADLVAFDPDAEFTVRAERLHHRNPVTPYAGRTLTGQVRTTWLRGQAVDVDGAPRGRQLVRE
;
A
#
# COMPACT_ATOMS: atom_id res chain seq x y z
N MET A 1 32.88 34.84 52.89
CA MET A 1 32.64 34.45 54.29
C MET A 1 32.09 33.02 54.23
N LYS A 2 32.85 32.00 54.64
CA LYS A 2 32.92 31.40 56.00
C LYS A 2 31.60 30.70 56.40
N THR A 3 31.51 29.44 56.82
CA THR A 3 32.45 28.27 56.92
C THR A 3 31.60 27.03 57.26
N GLY A 4 31.82 25.81 56.70
CA GLY A 4 32.55 24.67 57.34
C GLY A 4 31.61 23.72 58.13
N LEU A 5 31.82 22.41 58.37
CA LEU A 5 32.79 21.34 58.01
C LEU A 5 32.05 19.97 58.12
N ARG A 6 32.33 18.91 57.33
CA ARG A 6 33.19 17.70 57.59
C ARG A 6 33.04 17.07 59.01
N SER A 7 33.08 15.74 59.23
CA SER A 7 33.77 14.61 58.55
C SER A 7 33.12 13.22 58.80
N GLN A 8 33.14 12.30 57.83
CA GLN A 8 33.86 10.98 57.80
C GLN A 8 33.82 10.05 59.04
N HIS A 9 33.40 8.78 58.85
CA HIS A 9 34.28 7.57 58.88
C HIS A 9 33.50 6.26 58.63
N SER A 10 34.15 5.29 57.96
CA SER A 10 33.83 3.85 58.02
C SER A 10 34.80 3.16 58.99
N PRO A 11 34.48 1.94 59.46
CA PRO A 11 35.41 0.83 59.18
C PRO A 11 34.73 -0.51 58.84
N GLU A 12 35.58 -1.50 58.52
CA GLU A 12 35.28 -2.86 58.07
C GLU A 12 34.97 -3.83 59.25
N GLY A 13 34.47 -5.05 58.97
CA GLY A 13 34.54 -6.14 59.97
C GLY A 13 33.63 -7.37 59.81
N SER A 14 34.18 -8.46 59.28
CA SER A 14 34.05 -9.86 59.74
C SER A 14 32.67 -10.60 59.77
N GLU A 15 32.56 -11.54 58.81
CA GLU A 15 32.28 -12.99 58.98
C GLU A 15 30.87 -13.59 59.15
N ALA A 16 30.80 -14.86 58.70
CA ALA A 16 29.64 -15.73 58.57
C ALA A 16 29.74 -16.93 59.51
N PRO A 17 28.78 -17.87 59.44
CA PRO A 17 29.23 -19.24 59.19
C PRO A 17 28.41 -20.02 58.14
N GLY A 18 29.12 -20.52 57.13
CA GLY A 18 29.35 -21.97 56.98
C GLY A 18 28.24 -22.94 56.56
N VAL A 19 28.51 -23.62 55.43
CA VAL A 19 28.25 -25.07 55.17
C VAL A 19 26.77 -25.41 54.81
N GLN A 20 26.43 -26.21 53.77
CA GLN A 20 27.16 -27.33 53.13
C GLN A 20 26.92 -27.43 51.60
N ARG A 21 27.89 -28.02 50.88
CA ARG A 21 27.80 -28.36 49.44
C ARG A 21 27.23 -29.76 49.23
N ARG A 22 26.69 -30.04 48.03
CA ARG A 22 26.64 -31.40 47.45
C ARG A 22 27.02 -31.40 45.96
N ARG A 23 27.81 -32.40 45.55
CA ARG A 23 28.13 -32.78 44.17
C ARG A 23 28.53 -34.27 44.12
N CYS A 24 28.51 -34.82 42.90
CA CYS A 24 29.00 -36.15 42.46
C CYS A 24 28.06 -37.35 42.71
N GLY A 25 27.87 -38.16 41.67
CA GLY A 25 27.05 -39.39 41.70
C GLY A 25 26.55 -39.89 40.33
N ASP A 26 27.44 -40.08 39.35
CA ASP A 26 27.30 -41.06 38.24
C ASP A 26 28.25 -42.25 38.54
N PRO A 27 28.21 -43.43 37.87
CA PRO A 27 27.36 -43.86 36.74
C PRO A 27 26.70 -45.26 36.92
N LEU A 28 25.91 -45.71 35.93
CA LEU A 28 25.83 -47.14 35.56
C LEU A 28 25.58 -47.32 34.04
N GLN A 29 26.32 -48.25 33.40
CA GLN A 29 26.13 -48.68 32.00
C GLN A 29 25.37 -50.01 31.94
N ALA A 30 24.72 -50.33 30.80
CA ALA A 30 25.06 -51.50 29.94
C ALA A 30 24.01 -51.78 28.84
N GLY A 31 24.48 -52.24 27.66
CA GLY A 31 23.68 -52.78 26.53
C GLY A 31 23.03 -51.73 25.61
N GLY A 32 23.25 -51.66 24.28
CA GLY A 32 23.83 -52.61 23.33
C GLY A 32 22.73 -53.46 22.65
N ALA A 33 22.71 -53.72 21.34
CA ALA A 33 23.48 -53.17 20.22
C ALA A 33 22.75 -53.47 18.87
N ALA A 34 23.17 -52.81 17.79
CA ALA A 34 23.13 -53.22 16.37
C ALA A 34 21.82 -53.69 15.67
N GLY A 35 21.62 -53.17 14.44
CA GLY A 35 21.69 -54.10 13.29
C GLY A 35 20.50 -54.26 12.33
N GLY A 36 20.28 -53.27 11.44
CA GLY A 36 20.11 -53.48 9.98
C GLY A 36 18.93 -54.29 9.38
N GLY A 37 18.75 -54.19 8.05
CA GLY A 37 18.18 -55.29 7.26
C GLY A 37 16.87 -55.06 6.49
N ALA A 38 16.93 -54.25 5.42
CA ALA A 38 16.30 -54.44 4.10
C ALA A 38 15.00 -55.27 3.89
N ALA A 39 14.05 -54.63 3.18
CA ALA A 39 13.31 -55.12 2.00
C ALA A 39 12.44 -56.42 2.05
N GLY A 40 11.14 -56.26 1.76
CA GLY A 40 10.24 -57.37 1.42
C GLY A 40 8.96 -56.92 0.69
N ARG A 41 8.91 -57.06 -0.64
CA ARG A 41 7.68 -56.86 -1.44
C ARG A 41 6.84 -58.16 -1.47
N ARG A 42 5.49 -58.07 -1.43
CA ARG A 42 4.57 -58.47 -2.55
C ARG A 42 3.08 -58.62 -2.14
N ARG A 43 2.22 -57.93 -2.92
CA ARG A 43 0.98 -58.37 -3.62
C ARG A 43 -0.09 -59.24 -2.91
N GLY A 44 -1.36 -58.86 -3.13
CA GLY A 44 -2.53 -59.77 -3.12
C GLY A 44 -3.76 -59.20 -2.41
N ALA A 45 -4.51 -58.24 -2.97
CA ALA A 45 -5.63 -58.46 -3.89
C ALA A 45 -6.89 -59.13 -3.30
N ARG A 46 -8.02 -58.39 -3.26
CA ARG A 46 -9.35 -58.83 -3.76
C ARG A 46 -10.35 -57.66 -3.78
N ARG A 47 -11.21 -57.63 -4.80
CA ARG A 47 -12.39 -56.76 -4.90
C ARG A 47 -13.55 -57.37 -4.12
N ALA A 48 -14.45 -56.51 -3.61
CA ALA A 48 -15.86 -56.84 -3.46
C ALA A 48 -16.70 -55.60 -3.84
N ASP A 49 -17.92 -55.86 -4.33
CA ASP A 49 -18.85 -54.92 -4.96
C ASP A 49 -20.10 -54.73 -4.06
N ARG A 50 -20.99 -53.77 -4.41
CA ARG A 50 -22.35 -53.54 -3.89
C ARG A 50 -22.42 -52.79 -2.53
N SER A 51 -23.42 -51.94 -2.27
CA SER A 51 -24.59 -51.52 -3.07
C SER A 51 -25.15 -50.15 -2.66
N ARG A 52 -25.90 -49.53 -3.57
CA ARG A 52 -26.65 -48.27 -3.42
C ARG A 52 -27.67 -48.30 -2.27
N ARG A 53 -27.90 -47.15 -1.60
CA ARG A 53 -29.21 -46.73 -1.10
C ARG A 53 -29.42 -45.22 -1.28
N ARG A 54 -30.56 -44.84 -1.85
CA ARG A 54 -31.10 -43.46 -1.90
C ARG A 54 -32.62 -43.54 -1.76
N LEU A 55 -33.15 -42.81 -0.76
CA LEU A 55 -34.54 -42.33 -0.63
C LEU A 55 -35.64 -43.43 -0.57
N PRO A 56 -36.86 -43.11 -0.10
CA PRO A 56 -37.79 -42.25 -0.84
C PRO A 56 -38.37 -41.06 -0.04
N GLY A 57 -38.87 -40.07 -0.77
CA GLY A 57 -40.01 -39.24 -0.34
C GLY A 57 -41.22 -39.58 -1.22
N VAL A 58 -42.44 -39.23 -0.78
CA VAL A 58 -43.67 -39.40 -1.56
C VAL A 58 -44.57 -38.18 -1.36
N ASP A 59 -45.16 -37.69 -2.45
CA ASP A 59 -46.02 -36.51 -2.55
C ASP A 59 -47.50 -36.77 -2.17
N GLY A 60 -48.28 -35.69 -2.08
CA GLY A 60 -49.69 -35.73 -2.54
C GLY A 60 -50.71 -34.93 -1.73
N GLY A 61 -51.19 -33.81 -2.28
CA GLY A 61 -52.34 -33.07 -1.75
C GLY A 61 -52.76 -31.91 -2.66
N GLN A 62 -53.93 -32.01 -3.30
CA GLN A 62 -54.48 -31.05 -4.28
C GLN A 62 -55.32 -29.95 -3.60
N GLY A 63 -55.62 -28.84 -4.30
CA GLY A 63 -56.78 -28.00 -3.96
C GLY A 63 -56.71 -26.51 -4.32
N ASP A 64 -57.39 -26.16 -5.42
CA ASP A 64 -58.09 -24.89 -5.71
C ASP A 64 -57.45 -23.49 -5.68
N ARG A 65 -57.74 -22.77 -6.77
CA ARG A 65 -57.83 -21.30 -6.86
C ARG A 65 -59.29 -20.89 -6.71
N PRO A 66 -59.56 -19.61 -6.36
CA PRO A 66 -60.43 -18.84 -7.27
C PRO A 66 -59.84 -17.48 -7.69
N ARG A 67 -60.53 -16.84 -8.64
CA ARG A 67 -60.15 -15.57 -9.28
C ARG A 67 -60.88 -14.37 -8.65
N GLY A 68 -60.22 -13.21 -8.68
CA GLY A 68 -60.88 -11.92 -8.99
C GLY A 68 -61.22 -10.98 -7.83
N GLY A 69 -61.07 -9.67 -8.08
CA GLY A 69 -61.49 -8.60 -7.17
C GLY A 69 -60.70 -7.31 -7.42
N ARG A 70 -61.37 -6.21 -7.77
CA ARG A 70 -60.76 -4.89 -8.01
C ARG A 70 -61.02 -3.92 -6.84
N ALA A 71 -60.16 -2.89 -6.76
CA ALA A 71 -60.49 -1.47 -6.53
C ALA A 71 -60.32 -0.81 -5.14
N ALA A 72 -59.98 0.49 -5.25
CA ALA A 72 -60.39 1.63 -4.42
C ALA A 72 -59.66 1.99 -3.09
N ALA A 73 -58.66 2.87 -3.27
CA ALA A 73 -58.39 4.11 -2.52
C ALA A 73 -59.34 4.59 -1.38
N ARG A 74 -58.74 5.04 -0.27
CA ARG A 74 -58.86 6.36 0.43
C ARG A 74 -57.96 6.33 1.68
N ALA A 75 -57.08 7.27 2.00
CA ALA A 75 -57.16 8.73 2.14
C ALA A 75 -57.75 9.22 3.48
N GLY A 76 -56.88 9.73 4.37
CA GLY A 76 -57.22 10.51 5.58
C GLY A 76 -56.19 10.33 6.70
N ARG A 77 -55.92 11.32 7.58
CA ARG A 77 -56.25 12.76 7.62
C ARG A 77 -55.22 13.47 8.52
N HIS A 78 -54.88 14.73 8.22
CA HIS A 78 -54.27 15.64 9.22
C HIS A 78 -55.26 15.99 10.34
N PRO A 79 -54.76 16.51 11.47
CA PRO A 79 -55.18 17.87 11.85
C PRO A 79 -54.02 18.85 12.08
N ARG A 80 -54.40 20.10 12.36
CA ARG A 80 -53.60 21.34 12.19
C ARG A 80 -52.93 21.85 13.47
N ALA A 81 -51.98 22.75 13.27
CA ALA A 81 -51.30 23.58 14.26
C ALA A 81 -52.22 24.49 15.11
N ARG A 82 -51.67 24.99 16.23
CA ARG A 82 -51.97 26.32 16.78
C ARG A 82 -50.68 27.03 17.21
N GLN A 83 -50.67 28.35 17.01
CA GLN A 83 -49.70 29.32 17.55
C GLN A 83 -50.22 29.87 18.90
N ARG A 84 -49.34 30.38 19.78
CA ARG A 84 -49.18 31.83 20.09
C ARG A 84 -48.44 32.11 21.41
N THR A 85 -47.70 33.24 21.41
CA THR A 85 -47.38 34.18 22.54
C THR A 85 -46.72 33.65 23.82
N GLY A 86 -45.83 34.36 24.52
CA GLY A 86 -45.17 35.68 24.36
C GLY A 86 -43.98 35.74 25.37
N ALA A 87 -42.90 36.48 25.12
CA ALA A 87 -42.69 37.91 25.40
C ALA A 87 -41.79 38.13 26.64
N ASP A 88 -41.06 39.25 26.67
CA ASP A 88 -40.14 39.77 27.72
C ASP A 88 -38.86 38.93 28.02
N GLY A 89 -37.67 39.47 28.30
CA GLY A 89 -37.16 40.85 28.37
C GLY A 89 -35.87 40.89 29.25
N VAL A 90 -34.93 41.87 29.22
CA VAL A 90 -34.63 43.02 28.35
C VAL A 90 -33.12 43.37 28.52
N GLY A 91 -32.38 43.78 27.47
CA GLY A 91 -31.05 44.44 27.62
C GLY A 91 -29.95 43.98 26.64
N GLY A 92 -29.36 44.79 25.76
CA GLY A 92 -29.65 46.18 25.40
C GLY A 92 -28.42 47.09 25.45
N LEU A 93 -27.68 47.18 24.34
CA LEU A 93 -26.84 48.34 24.04
C LEU A 93 -26.86 48.65 22.53
N ARG A 94 -27.46 49.80 22.19
CA ARG A 94 -27.30 50.48 20.89
C ARG A 94 -26.07 51.40 20.98
N LEU A 95 -25.45 51.83 19.89
CA LEU A 95 -25.76 52.99 19.00
C LEU A 95 -24.56 53.08 18.03
N ARG A 96 -24.53 53.64 16.82
CA ARG A 96 -25.44 54.19 15.77
C ARG A 96 -24.58 54.12 14.49
N ASP A 97 -25.01 53.50 13.39
CA ASP A 97 -25.83 54.08 12.31
C ASP A 97 -25.40 55.47 11.81
N GLN A 98 -24.96 55.54 10.55
CA GLN A 98 -25.40 56.54 9.56
C GLN A 98 -25.49 55.86 8.16
N GLY A 99 -26.54 56.20 7.40
CA GLY A 99 -26.85 55.59 6.10
C GLY A 99 -26.11 56.19 4.89
N GLY A 100 -26.50 55.91 3.65
CA GLY A 100 -27.57 55.03 3.16
C GLY A 100 -27.90 55.29 1.67
N ARG A 101 -28.85 54.51 1.08
CA ARG A 101 -29.41 54.63 -0.29
C ARG A 101 -28.37 54.44 -1.42
N GLY A 102 -28.53 53.62 -2.47
CA GLY A 102 -29.70 53.09 -3.19
C GLY A 102 -29.44 53.34 -4.69
N ARG A 103 -29.47 52.34 -5.59
CA ARG A 103 -30.62 51.98 -6.46
C ARG A 103 -30.28 50.76 -7.35
N ARG A 104 -31.32 50.22 -8.02
CA ARG A 104 -31.30 49.04 -8.90
C ARG A 104 -31.20 49.43 -10.38
N SER A 105 -30.79 48.51 -11.25
CA SER A 105 -31.46 48.23 -12.55
C SER A 105 -30.98 46.94 -13.22
N HIS A 106 -31.88 46.28 -13.96
CA HIS A 106 -31.61 45.13 -14.83
C HIS A 106 -31.12 45.57 -16.22
N HIS A 107 -30.42 44.69 -16.95
CA HIS A 107 -30.95 44.22 -18.24
C HIS A 107 -30.38 42.84 -18.65
N ASP A 108 -31.03 42.25 -19.66
CA ASP A 108 -30.88 40.90 -20.19
C ASP A 108 -30.77 41.01 -21.72
N ARG A 109 -30.00 40.14 -22.38
CA ARG A 109 -30.18 39.76 -23.80
C ARG A 109 -29.24 38.62 -24.23
N ARG A 110 -29.80 37.75 -25.08
CA ARG A 110 -29.16 36.59 -25.73
C ARG A 110 -28.62 36.97 -27.12
N HIS A 111 -27.67 36.20 -27.67
CA HIS A 111 -27.78 35.49 -28.97
C HIS A 111 -26.53 34.61 -29.23
N ALA A 112 -26.51 33.86 -30.34
CA ALA A 112 -25.67 32.67 -30.56
C ALA A 112 -24.96 32.65 -31.94
N ALA A 113 -24.34 31.50 -32.29
CA ALA A 113 -23.74 31.12 -33.60
C ALA A 113 -22.29 31.63 -33.84
N GLU A 114 -21.38 30.99 -34.62
CA GLU A 114 -21.41 29.67 -35.29
C GLU A 114 -19.99 29.10 -35.62
N LEU A 115 -19.83 28.26 -36.66
CA LEU A 115 -18.85 27.17 -36.80
C LEU A 115 -17.76 27.31 -37.91
N ARG A 116 -16.49 27.01 -37.56
CA ARG A 116 -15.38 26.40 -38.37
C ARG A 116 -14.77 27.21 -39.57
N PRO A 117 -13.88 26.66 -40.47
CA PRO A 117 -12.55 27.28 -40.69
C PRO A 117 -12.16 27.44 -42.18
N ALA A 118 -10.89 27.70 -42.50
CA ALA A 118 -10.34 27.54 -43.86
C ALA A 118 -8.87 27.08 -43.87
N ASP A 119 -8.61 26.01 -44.64
CA ASP A 119 -7.27 25.66 -45.15
C ASP A 119 -6.85 26.63 -46.27
N HIS A 120 -5.54 26.72 -46.57
CA HIS A 120 -5.06 26.52 -47.93
C HIS A 120 -3.53 26.29 -48.01
N HIS A 121 -3.09 25.82 -49.19
CA HIS A 121 -1.89 25.02 -49.37
C HIS A 121 -1.10 25.50 -50.60
N ARG A 122 0.21 25.21 -50.64
CA ARG A 122 1.03 24.94 -51.86
C ARG A 122 1.72 26.13 -52.62
N PRO A 123 2.71 25.87 -53.52
CA PRO A 123 4.08 26.41 -53.33
C PRO A 123 4.78 26.92 -54.62
N ARG A 124 6.11 27.21 -54.55
CA ARG A 124 7.20 27.15 -55.59
C ARG A 124 8.42 27.99 -55.11
N ALA A 125 9.63 27.99 -55.71
CA ALA A 125 10.49 26.95 -56.32
C ALA A 125 11.86 27.59 -56.75
N GLY A 126 13.01 26.91 -56.55
CA GLY A 126 14.34 27.30 -57.09
C GLY A 126 15.01 28.56 -56.48
N GLY A 127 16.33 28.79 -56.57
CA GLY A 127 17.45 27.98 -57.06
C GLY A 127 18.76 28.80 -57.17
N GLN A 128 19.92 28.11 -57.20
CA GLN A 128 21.29 28.66 -57.49
C GLN A 128 21.91 29.68 -56.49
N ALA A 129 23.21 30.04 -56.58
CA ALA A 129 24.43 29.21 -56.60
C ALA A 129 25.74 30.04 -56.45
N GLY A 130 26.43 29.91 -55.31
CA GLY A 130 27.91 29.82 -55.25
C GLY A 130 28.82 31.07 -55.29
N ARG A 131 30.09 30.79 -54.94
CA ARG A 131 31.34 31.60 -55.03
C ARG A 131 31.62 32.63 -53.91
N ARG A 132 32.87 32.84 -53.43
CA ARG A 132 34.10 31.99 -53.30
C ARG A 132 35.22 32.82 -52.58
N ARG A 133 36.25 32.13 -52.04
CA ARG A 133 37.57 32.63 -51.52
C ARG A 133 37.62 33.19 -50.08
N ARG A 134 38.75 33.17 -49.35
CA ARG A 134 39.82 32.15 -49.11
C ARG A 134 40.91 32.71 -48.15
N ALA A 135 41.20 32.04 -47.04
CA ALA A 135 42.49 31.93 -46.29
C ALA A 135 42.22 31.01 -45.07
N ALA A 136 42.87 29.86 -44.80
CA ALA A 136 44.30 29.56 -44.59
C ALA A 136 44.79 30.07 -43.20
N VAL A 137 45.45 29.32 -42.30
CA VAL A 137 46.32 28.11 -42.41
C VAL A 137 46.24 27.18 -41.17
N GLY A 138 46.51 25.87 -41.35
CA GLY A 138 46.92 24.89 -40.29
C GLY A 138 45.79 24.14 -39.57
N GLY A 139 45.71 22.80 -39.46
CA GLY A 139 46.66 21.69 -39.68
C GLY A 139 46.87 20.94 -38.35
N HIS A 140 46.71 19.61 -38.17
CA HIS A 140 46.61 18.47 -39.09
C HIS A 140 45.67 17.34 -38.56
N ARG A 141 44.93 16.72 -39.50
CA ARG A 141 44.70 15.26 -39.79
C ARG A 141 44.46 14.22 -38.65
N LEU A 142 43.34 13.45 -38.65
CA LEU A 142 42.97 12.25 -39.48
C LEU A 142 43.75 10.97 -39.05
N LEU A 143 43.20 9.77 -38.78
CA LEU A 143 42.07 8.95 -39.30
C LEU A 143 41.44 8.09 -38.16
N GLY A 144 40.36 7.30 -38.31
CA GLY A 144 39.66 6.84 -39.52
C GLY A 144 38.32 6.11 -39.25
N ARG A 145 37.77 5.50 -40.31
CA ARG A 145 36.41 4.93 -40.39
C ARG A 145 36.31 3.49 -39.86
N GLY A 146 35.12 3.12 -39.37
CA GLY A 146 34.64 1.73 -39.26
C GLY A 146 33.12 1.72 -39.14
N GLY A 147 32.43 0.92 -39.95
CA GLY A 147 30.97 0.83 -39.95
C GLY A 147 30.47 -0.58 -39.61
N ALA A 148 29.21 -0.84 -40.02
CA ALA A 148 28.49 -2.12 -40.01
C ALA A 148 27.57 -2.44 -38.81
N ARG A 149 26.33 -2.73 -39.22
CA ARG A 149 25.14 -3.25 -38.52
C ARG A 149 25.33 -4.66 -37.92
N GLN A 150 24.34 -5.05 -37.09
CA GLN A 150 24.00 -6.43 -36.64
C GLN A 150 25.01 -7.07 -35.67
N HIS A 151 24.70 -8.09 -34.84
CA HIS A 151 23.54 -8.99 -34.72
C HIS A 151 23.02 -9.08 -33.27
N GLY A 152 21.90 -9.78 -33.07
CA GLY A 152 21.46 -10.21 -31.73
C GLY A 152 22.33 -11.33 -31.17
N GLY A 153 22.34 -11.46 -29.84
CA GLY A 153 23.02 -12.53 -29.13
C GLY A 153 22.26 -12.91 -27.87
N ALA A 154 21.73 -14.14 -27.82
CA ALA A 154 21.32 -14.75 -26.58
C ALA A 154 22.57 -15.11 -25.77
N GLY A 155 22.63 -14.70 -24.51
CA GLY A 155 23.73 -15.00 -23.59
C GLY A 155 23.19 -15.06 -22.17
N GLY A 156 23.17 -16.26 -21.59
CA GLY A 156 22.53 -16.50 -20.30
C GLY A 156 23.26 -15.79 -19.15
N ALA A 157 22.48 -15.17 -18.27
CA ALA A 157 22.88 -14.84 -16.91
C ALA A 157 21.94 -15.56 -15.95
N ALA A 158 22.47 -16.38 -15.05
CA ALA A 158 21.66 -17.11 -14.08
C ALA A 158 20.86 -16.14 -13.19
N PRO A 159 19.60 -16.45 -12.83
CA PRO A 159 18.79 -15.58 -11.99
C PRO A 159 19.43 -15.47 -10.61
N GLY A 160 19.87 -14.25 -10.28
CA GLY A 160 20.28 -13.93 -8.94
C GLY A 160 19.06 -13.90 -8.03
N ARG A 161 19.06 -14.77 -7.01
CA ARG A 161 18.23 -14.66 -5.80
C ARG A 161 18.26 -13.21 -5.29
N GLY A 162 17.27 -12.77 -4.50
CA GLY A 162 17.36 -11.48 -3.82
C GLY A 162 16.07 -10.91 -3.25
N VAL A 163 16.19 -10.38 -2.03
CA VAL A 163 15.17 -9.62 -1.33
C VAL A 163 15.40 -8.13 -1.60
N ARG A 164 14.37 -7.36 -1.99
CA ARG A 164 14.53 -5.93 -2.26
C ARG A 164 14.56 -5.12 -0.95
N LEU A 165 15.75 -5.08 -0.35
CA LEU A 165 16.10 -4.09 0.67
C LEU A 165 16.19 -2.70 0.02
N GLN A 166 15.35 -1.76 0.44
CA GLN A 166 15.55 -0.34 0.17
C GLN A 166 16.13 0.30 1.43
N VAL A 167 17.39 0.75 1.35
CA VAL A 167 17.98 1.53 2.44
C VAL A 167 17.45 2.96 2.32
N LEU A 168 17.07 3.56 3.46
CA LEU A 168 16.82 5.00 3.60
C LEU A 168 18.06 5.64 4.26
N PRO A 169 19.13 5.97 3.50
CA PRO A 169 20.35 6.49 4.09
C PRO A 169 20.21 7.97 4.44
N ARG A 170 20.96 8.44 5.47
CA ARG A 170 21.45 9.83 5.50
C ARG A 170 22.23 10.10 4.19
N PRO A 171 22.29 11.34 3.65
CA PRO A 171 22.53 11.58 2.22
C PRO A 171 23.92 11.13 1.71
N LEU A 172 24.05 9.85 1.41
CA LEU A 172 25.18 9.26 0.69
C LEU A 172 24.97 9.49 -0.81
N ARG A 173 25.86 10.28 -1.40
CA ARG A 173 25.78 10.67 -2.82
C ARG A 173 25.90 9.46 -3.75
N GLY A 174 24.85 9.21 -4.52
CA GLY A 174 24.96 8.69 -5.90
C GLY A 174 25.23 7.20 -6.13
N ARG A 175 25.44 6.35 -5.12
CA ARG A 175 25.56 4.89 -5.33
C ARG A 175 24.28 4.15 -4.93
N ARG A 176 23.60 3.53 -5.91
CA ARG A 176 22.60 2.49 -5.62
C ARG A 176 23.32 1.29 -5.03
N VAL A 177 23.07 0.99 -3.76
CA VAL A 177 23.47 -0.29 -3.17
C VAL A 177 22.64 -1.39 -3.88
N PRO A 178 23.25 -2.43 -4.47
CA PRO A 178 22.50 -3.52 -5.05
C PRO A 178 21.69 -4.23 -3.96
N ALA A 179 20.47 -4.65 -4.28
CA ALA A 179 19.64 -5.41 -3.35
C ALA A 179 20.36 -6.73 -2.99
N PRO A 180 20.40 -7.13 -1.70
CA PRO A 180 21.11 -8.32 -1.25
C PRO A 180 20.52 -9.56 -1.91
N ARG A 181 21.39 -10.30 -2.59
CA ARG A 181 21.01 -11.46 -3.42
C ARG A 181 20.95 -12.74 -2.62
N HIS A 182 21.87 -12.91 -1.67
CA HIS A 182 21.97 -14.10 -0.82
C HIS A 182 21.60 -13.78 0.64
N PRO A 183 21.09 -14.74 1.43
CA PRO A 183 20.90 -14.56 2.88
C PRO A 183 22.15 -14.07 3.63
N ALA A 184 23.35 -14.40 3.14
CA ALA A 184 24.62 -13.88 3.66
C ALA A 184 24.78 -12.37 3.43
N GLU A 185 24.42 -11.88 2.23
CA GLU A 185 24.44 -10.44 1.92
C GLU A 185 23.36 -9.68 2.71
N LEU A 186 22.18 -10.28 2.89
CA LEU A 186 21.12 -9.71 3.71
C LEU A 186 21.56 -9.60 5.18
N ALA A 187 22.19 -10.65 5.73
CA ALA A 187 22.73 -10.62 7.09
C ALA A 187 23.84 -9.57 7.26
N ALA A 188 24.74 -9.42 6.29
CA ALA A 188 25.79 -8.39 6.31
C ALA A 188 25.20 -6.97 6.25
N ALA A 189 24.22 -6.73 5.37
CA ALA A 189 23.53 -5.45 5.26
C ALA A 189 22.77 -5.11 6.56
N LEU A 190 22.04 -6.07 7.13
CA LEU A 190 21.30 -5.88 8.38
C LEU A 190 22.22 -5.65 9.59
N ALA A 191 23.39 -6.31 9.66
CA ALA A 191 24.38 -6.04 10.69
C ALA A 191 24.90 -4.60 10.64
N GLU A 192 25.20 -4.07 9.45
CA GLU A 192 25.59 -2.67 9.28
C GLU A 192 24.44 -1.70 9.60
N GLN A 193 23.21 -2.02 9.20
CA GLN A 193 22.04 -1.22 9.57
C GLN A 193 21.77 -1.21 11.08
N ALA A 194 22.00 -2.33 11.77
CA ALA A 194 21.94 -2.41 13.23
C ALA A 194 23.01 -1.50 13.87
N ARG A 195 24.25 -1.54 13.38
CA ARG A 195 25.36 -0.66 13.83
C ARG A 195 25.05 0.83 13.64
N LEU A 196 24.35 1.19 12.57
CA LEU A 196 23.92 2.56 12.28
C LEU A 196 22.62 2.98 13.01
N GLY A 197 21.95 2.07 13.74
CA GLY A 197 20.64 2.32 14.34
C GLY A 197 19.50 2.56 13.32
N ALA A 198 19.74 2.23 12.05
CA ALA A 198 18.85 2.51 10.93
C ALA A 198 17.66 1.54 10.88
N LEU A 199 16.60 1.95 10.18
CA LEU A 199 15.47 1.07 9.83
C LEU A 199 15.73 0.46 8.45
N ALA A 200 15.66 -0.86 8.35
CA ALA A 200 15.63 -1.57 7.08
C ALA A 200 14.19 -1.70 6.59
N VAL A 201 13.85 -1.08 5.46
CA VAL A 201 12.55 -1.29 4.80
C VAL A 201 12.71 -2.30 3.66
N VAL A 202 11.85 -3.31 3.64
CA VAL A 202 12.07 -4.52 2.84
C VAL A 202 10.79 -4.92 2.09
N HIS A 203 10.89 -4.98 0.77
CA HIS A 203 9.94 -5.69 -0.08
C HIS A 203 10.29 -7.18 -0.03
N ALA A 204 9.36 -7.99 0.49
CA ALA A 204 9.58 -9.39 0.82
C ALA A 204 8.73 -10.33 -0.06
N GLU A 205 9.23 -10.65 -1.26
CA GLU A 205 8.79 -11.81 -2.04
C GLU A 205 10.02 -12.67 -2.34
N ASP A 206 9.99 -13.96 -2.04
CA ASP A 206 11.14 -14.86 -2.23
C ASP A 206 11.25 -15.30 -3.70
N PRO A 207 12.33 -14.95 -4.42
CA PRO A 207 12.41 -15.25 -5.84
C PRO A 207 12.60 -16.75 -6.15
N ALA A 208 13.11 -17.59 -5.24
CA ALA A 208 13.17 -19.03 -5.51
C ALA A 208 11.78 -19.67 -5.49
N VAL A 209 10.86 -19.15 -4.66
CA VAL A 209 9.44 -19.52 -4.72
C VAL A 209 8.76 -18.96 -5.97
N LEU A 210 9.08 -17.73 -6.39
CA LEU A 210 8.54 -17.15 -7.63
C LEU A 210 9.03 -17.87 -8.90
N ASP A 211 10.32 -18.22 -8.96
CA ASP A 211 10.95 -18.93 -10.10
C ASP A 211 10.38 -20.34 -10.29
N THR A 212 9.84 -20.95 -9.23
CA THR A 212 9.18 -22.26 -9.26
C THR A 212 7.66 -22.20 -9.31
N ALA A 213 7.05 -21.02 -9.16
CA ALA A 213 5.60 -20.83 -9.27
C ALA A 213 5.13 -20.89 -10.75
N PRO A 214 3.86 -21.28 -11.01
CA PRO A 214 3.33 -21.34 -12.37
C PRO A 214 3.36 -19.98 -13.09
N GLN A 215 4.22 -19.83 -14.10
CA GLN A 215 4.28 -18.64 -14.94
C GLN A 215 3.43 -18.87 -16.21
N VAL A 216 2.13 -18.58 -16.13
CA VAL A 216 1.18 -18.69 -17.26
C VAL A 216 0.86 -17.29 -17.78
N PRO A 217 1.33 -16.90 -18.99
CA PRO A 217 0.98 -15.61 -19.59
C PRO A 217 -0.48 -15.55 -20.02
N GLY A 218 -1.09 -14.37 -19.94
CA GLY A 218 -2.45 -14.14 -20.42
C GLY A 218 -3.26 -13.16 -19.60
N VAL A 219 -4.52 -13.01 -20.00
CA VAL A 219 -5.45 -12.02 -19.44
C VAL A 219 -6.06 -12.42 -18.10
N ARG A 220 -5.85 -13.65 -17.62
CA ARG A 220 -6.53 -14.17 -16.43
C ARG A 220 -5.85 -13.72 -15.14
N TYR A 221 -6.57 -13.02 -14.26
CA TYR A 221 -5.96 -12.53 -13.01
C TYR A 221 -5.49 -13.67 -12.10
N ARG A 222 -6.26 -14.77 -12.04
CA ARG A 222 -5.94 -15.96 -11.23
C ARG A 222 -4.59 -16.60 -11.61
N ASP A 223 -4.20 -16.50 -12.88
CA ASP A 223 -2.99 -17.13 -13.40
C ASP A 223 -1.75 -16.31 -12.94
N PHE A 224 -1.89 -14.98 -12.90
CA PHE A 224 -0.91 -14.08 -12.26
C PHE A 224 -0.87 -14.20 -10.73
N LEU A 225 -2.02 -14.41 -10.07
CA LEU A 225 -2.08 -14.67 -8.63
C LEU A 225 -1.35 -15.97 -8.27
N ALA A 226 -1.53 -17.03 -9.07
CA ALA A 226 -0.82 -18.30 -8.93
C ALA A 226 0.69 -18.17 -9.16
N SER A 227 1.13 -17.24 -10.00
CA SER A 227 2.56 -16.97 -10.25
C SER A 227 3.28 -16.25 -9.10
N ARG A 228 2.54 -15.85 -8.06
CA ARG A 228 3.01 -15.17 -6.83
C ARG A 228 2.32 -15.72 -5.58
N PRO A 229 2.52 -16.99 -5.21
CA PRO A 229 1.82 -17.62 -4.09
C PRO A 229 2.19 -16.98 -2.74
N ASP A 230 1.33 -17.13 -1.73
CA ASP A 230 1.53 -16.64 -0.35
C ASP A 230 2.82 -17.15 0.30
N GLY A 231 3.28 -18.33 -0.14
CA GLY A 231 4.56 -18.91 0.27
C GLY A 231 5.78 -18.06 -0.12
N ALA A 232 5.70 -17.26 -1.20
CA ALA A 232 6.79 -16.38 -1.60
C ALA A 232 6.97 -15.23 -0.60
N GLU A 233 5.87 -14.61 -0.16
CA GLU A 233 5.90 -13.56 0.87
C GLU A 233 6.33 -14.14 2.21
N SER A 234 5.74 -15.27 2.60
CA SER A 234 6.02 -15.97 3.86
C SER A 234 7.48 -16.43 3.99
N ALA A 235 8.08 -16.97 2.92
CA ALA A 235 9.47 -17.41 2.93
C ALA A 235 10.45 -16.23 3.07
N ALA A 236 10.21 -15.14 2.33
CA ALA A 236 11.05 -13.94 2.42
C ALA A 236 10.94 -13.27 3.80
N VAL A 237 9.73 -13.20 4.38
CA VAL A 237 9.52 -12.69 5.74
C VAL A 237 10.21 -13.58 6.77
N ALA A 238 10.09 -14.91 6.68
CA ALA A 238 10.78 -15.83 7.59
C ALA A 238 12.31 -15.66 7.57
N GLY A 239 12.91 -15.59 6.37
CA GLY A 239 14.35 -15.37 6.20
C GLY A 239 14.82 -13.99 6.72
N LEU A 240 14.02 -12.95 6.49
CA LEU A 240 14.26 -11.60 7.01
C LEU A 240 14.24 -11.57 8.54
N LEU A 241 13.22 -12.18 9.17
CA LEU A 241 13.05 -12.22 10.61
C LEU A 241 14.20 -12.97 11.30
N GLU A 242 14.69 -14.07 10.70
CA GLU A 242 15.84 -14.79 11.25
C GLU A 242 17.16 -13.99 11.12
N CYS A 243 17.38 -13.31 9.99
CA CYS A 243 18.53 -12.40 9.88
C CYS A 243 18.41 -11.22 10.88
N ALA A 244 17.21 -10.68 11.09
CA ALA A 244 16.96 -9.63 12.08
C ALA A 244 17.19 -10.09 13.51
N ARG A 245 16.75 -11.31 13.87
CA ARG A 245 17.02 -11.95 15.18
C ARG A 245 18.52 -12.06 15.44
N ARG A 246 19.29 -12.57 14.48
CA ARG A 246 20.75 -12.76 14.59
C ARG A 246 21.57 -11.47 14.63
N THR A 247 21.12 -10.42 13.94
CA THR A 247 21.85 -9.13 13.83
C THR A 247 21.35 -8.07 14.80
N GLY A 248 20.21 -8.31 15.46
CA GLY A 248 19.48 -7.30 16.23
C GLY A 248 18.88 -6.17 15.38
N ALA A 249 18.92 -6.24 14.04
CA ALA A 249 18.50 -5.15 13.16
C ALA A 249 17.03 -4.76 13.34
N ARG A 250 16.72 -3.47 13.12
CA ARG A 250 15.34 -2.98 13.03
C ARG A 250 14.85 -3.16 11.62
N VAL A 251 13.78 -3.95 11.43
CA VAL A 251 13.23 -4.27 10.12
C VAL A 251 11.78 -3.83 9.99
N HIS A 252 11.38 -3.51 8.76
CA HIS A 252 10.04 -3.12 8.40
C HIS A 252 9.64 -3.82 7.10
N VAL A 253 8.61 -4.65 7.17
CA VAL A 253 8.06 -5.37 6.01
C VAL A 253 7.10 -4.43 5.28
N LEU A 254 7.48 -4.05 4.05
CA LEU A 254 6.68 -3.19 3.18
C LEU A 254 5.42 -3.93 2.71
N HIS A 255 4.35 -3.16 2.46
CA HIS A 255 3.16 -3.54 1.68
C HIS A 255 2.70 -5.01 1.82
N VAL A 256 2.49 -5.50 3.04
CA VAL A 256 2.05 -6.88 3.32
C VAL A 256 0.72 -7.15 2.63
N SER A 257 0.67 -8.20 1.80
CA SER A 257 -0.54 -8.61 1.07
C SER A 257 -1.11 -9.94 1.52
N SER A 258 -0.29 -10.83 2.07
CA SER A 258 -0.72 -12.13 2.55
C SER A 258 -0.88 -12.16 4.07
N ALA A 259 -2.07 -12.55 4.55
CA ALA A 259 -2.33 -12.83 5.96
C ALA A 259 -1.50 -14.01 6.49
N ALA A 260 -0.94 -14.86 5.62
CA ALA A 260 -0.06 -15.97 6.00
C ALA A 260 1.23 -15.51 6.71
N VAL A 261 1.65 -14.24 6.54
CA VAL A 261 2.84 -13.72 7.24
C VAL A 261 2.55 -13.29 8.68
N LEU A 262 1.29 -13.07 9.06
CA LEU A 262 0.91 -12.53 10.38
C LEU A 262 1.41 -13.42 11.54
N PRO A 263 1.25 -14.77 11.53
CA PRO A 263 1.78 -15.61 12.59
C PRO A 263 3.31 -15.50 12.75
N LEU A 264 4.05 -15.31 11.65
CA LEU A 264 5.50 -15.11 11.67
C LEU A 264 5.87 -13.78 12.34
N LEU A 265 5.16 -12.70 11.99
CA LEU A 265 5.34 -11.38 12.59
C LEU A 265 5.01 -11.38 14.08
N ARG A 266 3.88 -11.96 14.49
CA ARG A 266 3.48 -12.11 15.90
C ARG A 266 4.54 -12.86 16.69
N ARG A 267 4.98 -14.02 16.18
CA ARG A 267 5.98 -14.85 16.85
C ARG A 267 7.32 -14.14 16.99
N ALA A 268 7.81 -13.50 15.92
CA ALA A 268 9.09 -12.79 15.98
C ALA A 268 9.06 -11.60 16.94
N ARG A 269 7.94 -10.85 17.03
CA ARG A 269 7.78 -9.79 18.03
C ARG A 269 7.78 -10.35 19.46
N ALA A 270 7.11 -11.48 19.70
CA ALA A 270 7.13 -12.17 20.99
C ALA A 270 8.54 -12.67 21.37
N ASP A 271 9.34 -13.11 20.39
CA ASP A 271 10.76 -13.45 20.56
C ASP A 271 11.69 -12.20 20.64
N GLY A 272 11.15 -10.99 20.75
CA GLY A 272 11.92 -9.74 20.89
C GLY A 272 12.52 -9.16 19.60
N VAL A 273 12.21 -9.71 18.43
CA VAL A 273 12.71 -9.18 17.14
C VAL A 273 12.10 -7.81 16.86
N ARG A 274 12.95 -6.84 16.52
CA ARG A 274 12.56 -5.44 16.24
C ARG A 274 11.93 -5.28 14.86
N VAL A 275 10.82 -5.95 14.61
CA VAL A 275 10.04 -5.91 13.37
C VAL A 275 8.82 -5.00 13.47
N SER A 276 8.53 -4.30 12.37
CA SER A 276 7.26 -3.64 12.07
C SER A 276 6.79 -4.06 10.68
N ALA A 277 5.54 -3.78 10.33
CA ALA A 277 4.99 -4.03 9.00
C ALA A 277 3.98 -2.94 8.63
N GLU A 278 3.74 -2.77 7.34
CA GLU A 278 2.67 -1.93 6.80
C GLU A 278 1.82 -2.75 5.82
N THR A 279 0.62 -2.27 5.49
CA THR A 279 -0.19 -2.77 4.38
C THR A 279 -0.70 -1.59 3.54
N CYS A 280 -1.49 -1.87 2.49
CA CYS A 280 -1.91 -0.87 1.51
C CYS A 280 -3.42 -0.84 1.30
N PRO A 281 -4.02 0.33 0.96
CA PRO A 281 -5.44 0.47 0.67
C PRO A 281 -5.97 -0.56 -0.34
N HIS A 282 -5.18 -0.95 -1.34
CA HIS A 282 -5.61 -1.92 -2.34
C HIS A 282 -5.71 -3.36 -1.80
N TYR A 283 -4.93 -3.76 -0.79
CA TYR A 283 -5.11 -5.06 -0.13
C TYR A 283 -6.26 -5.05 0.89
N LEU A 284 -6.66 -3.87 1.36
CA LEU A 284 -7.79 -3.68 2.28
C LEU A 284 -9.14 -3.46 1.58
N THR A 285 -9.16 -3.10 0.29
CA THR A 285 -10.40 -2.64 -0.40
C THR A 285 -10.69 -3.33 -1.74
N LEU A 286 -9.71 -4.01 -2.33
CA LEU A 286 -9.86 -4.80 -3.55
C LEU A 286 -9.65 -6.29 -3.21
N THR A 287 -10.24 -7.19 -4.01
CA THR A 287 -10.02 -8.64 -3.89
C THR A 287 -9.86 -9.27 -5.26
N ALA A 288 -9.08 -10.37 -5.33
CA ALA A 288 -8.85 -11.15 -6.53
C ALA A 288 -10.17 -11.58 -7.21
N ASP A 289 -11.17 -11.92 -6.40
CA ASP A 289 -12.52 -12.32 -6.82
C ASP A 289 -13.25 -11.27 -7.68
N GLN A 290 -12.81 -10.01 -7.59
CA GLN A 290 -13.40 -8.85 -8.26
C GLN A 290 -12.54 -8.28 -9.40
N VAL A 291 -11.38 -8.88 -9.70
CA VAL A 291 -10.50 -8.37 -10.76
C VAL A 291 -10.97 -8.90 -12.12
N PRO A 292 -11.35 -8.03 -13.08
CA PRO A 292 -11.72 -8.47 -14.42
C PRO A 292 -10.50 -9.03 -15.17
N ASP A 293 -10.72 -10.10 -15.94
CA ASP A 293 -9.73 -10.59 -16.90
C ASP A 293 -9.35 -9.45 -17.87
N GLY A 294 -8.05 -9.21 -18.03
CA GLY A 294 -7.48 -8.14 -18.85
C GLY A 294 -7.33 -6.77 -18.17
N ASP A 295 -7.91 -6.51 -16.99
CA ASP A 295 -7.73 -5.20 -16.31
C ASP A 295 -6.44 -5.14 -15.48
N THR A 296 -5.34 -4.96 -16.19
CA THR A 296 -4.00 -4.83 -15.65
C THR A 296 -3.78 -3.59 -14.77
N ALA A 297 -4.76 -2.68 -14.63
CA ALA A 297 -4.71 -1.62 -13.62
C ALA A 297 -4.64 -2.20 -12.19
N PHE A 298 -5.17 -3.40 -11.97
CA PHE A 298 -5.12 -4.14 -10.71
C PHE A 298 -3.78 -4.85 -10.45
N LYS A 299 -2.86 -4.92 -11.43
CA LYS A 299 -1.56 -5.59 -11.25
C LYS A 299 -0.67 -4.79 -10.27
N CYS A 300 -0.32 -5.38 -9.14
CA CYS A 300 0.76 -4.99 -8.22
C CYS A 300 1.56 -6.23 -7.80
N CYS A 301 2.74 -6.03 -7.20
CA CYS A 301 3.61 -7.08 -6.68
C CYS A 301 4.06 -6.68 -5.27
N PRO A 302 3.62 -7.35 -4.18
CA PRO A 302 2.77 -8.54 -4.13
C PRO A 302 1.37 -8.39 -4.77
N PRO A 303 0.66 -9.47 -5.12
CA PRO A 303 -0.66 -9.41 -5.74
C PRO A 303 -1.78 -9.12 -4.73
N ILE A 304 -2.92 -8.63 -5.22
CA ILE A 304 -4.17 -8.55 -4.46
C ILE A 304 -4.69 -9.99 -4.27
N ARG A 305 -4.95 -10.37 -3.01
CA ARG A 305 -5.43 -11.70 -2.62
C ARG A 305 -6.97 -11.76 -2.63
N ASP A 306 -7.51 -12.93 -2.31
CA ASP A 306 -8.96 -13.16 -2.20
C ASP A 306 -9.62 -12.38 -1.02
N THR A 307 -10.94 -12.50 -0.95
CA THR A 307 -11.77 -11.88 0.08
C THR A 307 -11.46 -12.40 1.50
N ALA A 308 -11.14 -13.68 1.68
CA ALA A 308 -10.87 -14.24 3.01
C ALA A 308 -9.57 -13.66 3.58
N ASN A 309 -8.53 -13.55 2.76
CA ASN A 309 -7.29 -12.89 3.10
C ASN A 309 -7.50 -11.40 3.46
N ARG A 310 -8.31 -10.67 2.68
CA ARG A 310 -8.62 -9.25 2.97
C ARG A 310 -9.22 -9.06 4.37
N GLU A 311 -10.17 -9.91 4.77
CA GLU A 311 -10.77 -9.77 6.11
C GLU A 311 -9.77 -10.12 7.23
N LEU A 312 -8.84 -11.06 7.00
CA LEU A 312 -7.73 -11.33 7.93
C LEU A 312 -6.76 -10.13 8.05
N LEU A 313 -6.51 -9.39 6.97
CA LEU A 313 -5.72 -8.15 7.01
C LEU A 313 -6.46 -7.03 7.76
N TRP A 314 -7.78 -6.92 7.62
CA TRP A 314 -8.60 -5.99 8.43
C TRP A 314 -8.53 -6.33 9.92
N GLN A 315 -8.66 -7.61 10.28
CA GLN A 315 -8.53 -8.03 11.67
C GLN A 315 -7.15 -7.67 12.23
N ALA A 316 -6.07 -7.98 11.51
CA ALA A 316 -4.71 -7.62 11.93
C ALA A 316 -4.46 -6.11 12.02
N LEU A 317 -5.15 -5.29 11.21
CA LEU A 317 -5.11 -3.84 11.29
C LEU A 317 -5.84 -3.31 12.54
N ALA A 318 -6.98 -3.90 12.88
CA ALA A 318 -7.73 -3.62 14.12
C ALA A 318 -6.93 -4.04 15.37
N ASP A 319 -6.29 -5.22 15.32
CA ASP A 319 -5.43 -5.77 16.37
C ASP A 319 -4.10 -4.97 16.53
N GLY A 320 -3.83 -4.01 15.64
CA GLY A 320 -2.69 -3.10 15.72
C GLY A 320 -1.35 -3.69 15.23
N GLU A 321 -1.38 -4.74 14.41
CA GLU A 321 -0.16 -5.40 13.93
C GLU A 321 0.57 -4.58 12.86
N PHE A 322 -0.17 -3.82 12.05
CA PHE A 322 0.40 -2.89 11.09
C PHE A 322 0.72 -1.54 11.74
N ALA A 323 1.96 -1.09 11.57
CA ALA A 323 2.41 0.24 11.99
C ALA A 323 1.90 1.35 11.07
N ALA A 324 1.49 1.01 9.84
CA ALA A 324 1.04 1.97 8.84
C ALA A 324 0.12 1.34 7.79
N VAL A 325 -0.74 2.16 7.21
CA VAL A 325 -1.40 1.92 5.93
C VAL A 325 -0.88 2.95 4.92
N VAL A 326 -0.14 2.50 3.91
CA VAL A 326 0.54 3.36 2.92
C VAL A 326 0.06 3.10 1.49
N SER A 327 0.21 4.08 0.60
CA SER A 327 -0.38 3.98 -0.76
C SER A 327 0.23 2.93 -1.69
N ASP A 328 1.53 2.62 -1.53
CA ASP A 328 2.42 2.05 -2.55
C ASP A 328 2.14 2.60 -3.96
N HIS A 329 2.16 3.94 -4.06
CA HIS A 329 1.82 4.62 -5.31
C HIS A 329 2.88 4.43 -6.39
N SER A 330 2.61 3.49 -7.31
CA SER A 330 3.48 3.13 -8.42
C SER A 330 2.73 3.33 -9.76
N PRO A 331 2.54 4.59 -10.21
CA PRO A 331 1.83 4.89 -11.45
C PRO A 331 2.68 4.56 -12.69
N SER A 332 2.01 4.22 -13.79
CA SER A 332 2.66 3.94 -15.08
C SER A 332 1.75 4.33 -16.25
N THR A 333 2.30 4.37 -17.46
CA THR A 333 1.53 4.70 -18.67
C THR A 333 0.56 3.56 -19.02
N PRO A 334 -0.56 3.85 -19.72
CA PRO A 334 -1.47 2.81 -20.19
C PRO A 334 -0.80 1.72 -21.03
N ASP A 335 0.16 2.10 -21.88
CA ASP A 335 0.90 1.18 -22.76
C ASP A 335 1.76 0.20 -21.94
N ARG A 336 2.51 0.70 -20.95
CA ARG A 336 3.30 -0.17 -20.05
C ARG A 336 2.40 -1.03 -19.16
N LYS A 337 1.16 -0.61 -18.93
CA LYS A 337 0.14 -1.42 -18.29
C LYS A 337 -0.50 -2.43 -19.24
N LEU A 338 -0.35 -2.33 -20.56
CA LEU A 338 -1.01 -3.19 -21.55
C LEU A 338 -2.55 -3.20 -21.42
N LEU A 339 -3.16 -2.08 -21.05
CA LEU A 339 -4.62 -2.00 -20.88
C LEU A 339 -5.37 -2.20 -22.22
N PRO A 340 -6.37 -3.11 -22.30
CA PRO A 340 -7.13 -3.37 -23.53
C PRO A 340 -7.81 -2.13 -24.11
N ARG A 341 -8.36 -1.25 -23.25
CA ARG A 341 -8.97 0.04 -23.66
C ARG A 341 -7.98 1.06 -24.27
N HIS A 342 -6.69 0.77 -24.24
CA HIS A 342 -5.62 1.52 -24.88
C HIS A 342 -4.85 0.68 -25.92
N GLY A 343 -5.44 -0.43 -26.42
CA GLY A 343 -4.84 -1.30 -27.43
C GLY A 343 -3.77 -2.27 -26.90
N GLY A 344 -3.61 -2.38 -25.58
CA GLY A 344 -2.72 -3.37 -24.97
C GLY A 344 -3.33 -4.78 -24.90
N SER A 345 -2.51 -5.79 -24.67
CA SER A 345 -2.92 -7.21 -24.67
C SER A 345 -3.76 -7.65 -23.47
N GLY A 346 -3.84 -6.86 -22.40
CA GLY A 346 -4.41 -7.27 -21.11
C GLY A 346 -3.57 -8.33 -20.36
N ASP A 347 -2.38 -8.68 -20.84
CA ASP A 347 -1.56 -9.75 -20.27
C ASP A 347 -1.00 -9.38 -18.89
N PHE A 348 -1.50 -10.05 -17.85
CA PHE A 348 -1.05 -9.84 -16.48
C PHE A 348 0.39 -10.33 -16.23
N ALA A 349 0.96 -11.23 -17.02
CA ALA A 349 2.37 -11.59 -16.87
C ALA A 349 3.26 -10.44 -17.37
N ALA A 350 3.00 -9.92 -18.57
CA ALA A 350 3.82 -8.89 -19.23
C ALA A 350 3.61 -7.46 -18.69
N ALA A 351 2.42 -7.11 -18.18
CA ALA A 351 2.10 -5.74 -17.77
C ALA A 351 2.96 -5.20 -16.60
N TRP A 352 3.09 -3.88 -16.48
CA TRP A 352 3.76 -3.27 -15.33
C TRP A 352 2.99 -3.46 -14.00
N GLY A 353 3.69 -3.94 -12.96
CA GLY A 353 3.15 -4.03 -11.60
C GLY A 353 3.27 -2.69 -10.85
N GLY A 354 2.16 -2.23 -10.28
CA GLY A 354 2.07 -0.99 -9.50
C GLY A 354 0.66 -0.39 -9.53
N VAL A 355 0.17 0.10 -8.39
CA VAL A 355 -1.17 0.69 -8.26
C VAL A 355 -1.10 2.21 -8.17
N ALA A 356 -1.98 2.88 -8.91
CA ALA A 356 -2.10 4.34 -8.91
C ALA A 356 -3.26 4.79 -8.01
N SER A 357 -2.96 5.09 -6.73
CA SER A 357 -3.92 5.26 -5.64
C SER A 357 -3.67 6.46 -4.71
N LEU A 358 -2.63 7.27 -4.88
CA LEU A 358 -2.21 8.26 -3.86
C LEU A 358 -3.33 9.22 -3.45
N GLN A 359 -4.06 9.77 -4.42
CA GLN A 359 -5.21 10.66 -4.19
C GLN A 359 -6.44 9.94 -3.58
N LEU A 360 -6.50 8.61 -3.70
CA LEU A 360 -7.66 7.77 -3.35
C LEU A 360 -7.47 6.96 -2.06
N GLY A 361 -6.28 6.96 -1.45
CA GLY A 361 -5.97 6.12 -0.30
C GLY A 361 -6.92 6.33 0.88
N LEU A 362 -7.07 7.57 1.34
CA LEU A 362 -7.96 7.92 2.46
C LEU A 362 -9.44 7.57 2.19
N PRO A 363 -10.08 7.99 1.09
CA PRO A 363 -11.48 7.64 0.84
C PRO A 363 -11.70 6.15 0.60
N ALA A 364 -10.74 5.44 -0.02
CA ALA A 364 -10.82 3.99 -0.18
C ALA A 364 -10.81 3.26 1.18
N VAL A 365 -9.85 3.59 2.05
CA VAL A 365 -9.78 3.01 3.41
C VAL A 365 -11.03 3.39 4.22
N TRP A 366 -11.46 4.65 4.19
CA TRP A 366 -12.65 5.10 4.94
C TRP A 366 -13.94 4.39 4.51
N THR A 367 -14.14 4.20 3.20
CA THR A 367 -15.31 3.49 2.65
C THR A 367 -15.48 2.10 3.28
N GLU A 368 -14.38 1.37 3.48
CA GLU A 368 -14.40 0.01 4.03
C GLU A 368 -14.24 -0.02 5.56
N ALA A 369 -13.55 0.96 6.16
CA ALA A 369 -13.39 1.11 7.61
C ALA A 369 -14.74 1.41 8.29
N ARG A 370 -15.51 2.39 7.76
CA ARG A 370 -16.80 2.78 8.34
C ARG A 370 -17.83 1.64 8.33
N ARG A 371 -17.77 0.77 7.31
CA ARG A 371 -18.62 -0.43 7.18
C ARG A 371 -18.30 -1.50 8.23
N ARG A 372 -17.07 -1.50 8.75
CA ARG A 372 -16.57 -2.40 9.81
C ARG A 372 -16.67 -1.79 11.22
N GLY A 373 -17.28 -0.60 11.35
CA GLY A 373 -17.47 0.08 12.64
C GLY A 373 -16.26 0.90 13.12
N HIS A 374 -15.20 1.04 12.32
CA HIS A 374 -14.04 1.84 12.68
C HIS A 374 -14.29 3.35 12.54
N THR A 375 -13.60 4.11 13.40
CA THR A 375 -13.66 5.56 13.49
C THR A 375 -12.65 6.25 12.56
N LEU A 376 -12.87 7.54 12.26
CA LEU A 376 -11.87 8.37 11.58
C LEU A 376 -10.57 8.49 12.40
N THR A 377 -10.63 8.38 13.72
CA THR A 377 -9.46 8.44 14.60
C THR A 377 -8.55 7.24 14.39
N GLU A 378 -9.10 6.04 14.22
CA GLU A 378 -8.35 4.84 13.85
C GLU A 378 -7.72 4.97 12.45
N VAL A 379 -8.49 5.45 11.47
CA VAL A 379 -7.96 5.69 10.11
C VAL A 379 -6.83 6.73 10.12
N ALA A 380 -6.98 7.83 10.88
CA ALA A 380 -5.93 8.82 11.06
C ALA A 380 -4.70 8.26 11.79
N ARG A 381 -4.90 7.34 12.74
CA ARG A 381 -3.79 6.62 13.39
C ARG A 381 -3.04 5.76 12.38
N TRP A 382 -3.73 4.94 11.59
CA TRP A 382 -3.11 4.04 10.60
C TRP A 382 -2.42 4.80 9.44
N MET A 383 -2.98 5.93 9.00
CA MET A 383 -2.51 6.64 7.80
C MET A 383 -1.68 7.89 8.08
N SER A 384 -1.56 8.33 9.35
CA SER A 384 -0.83 9.56 9.71
C SER A 384 0.05 9.40 10.96
N ALA A 385 -0.53 8.98 12.10
CA ALA A 385 0.23 8.86 13.35
C ALA A 385 1.28 7.73 13.30
N GLY A 386 0.86 6.52 12.95
CA GLY A 386 1.73 5.34 12.83
C GLY A 386 2.88 5.51 11.84
N PRO A 387 2.64 6.02 10.60
CA PRO A 387 3.71 6.40 9.69
C PRO A 387 4.68 7.43 10.30
N ALA A 388 4.18 8.45 11.01
CA ALA A 388 5.03 9.45 11.66
C ALA A 388 5.86 8.85 12.82
N GLU A 389 5.31 7.91 13.59
CA GLU A 389 6.04 7.17 14.64
C GLU A 389 7.15 6.30 14.03
N LEU A 390 6.80 5.50 13.01
CA LEU A 390 7.72 4.60 12.30
C LEU A 390 8.97 5.32 11.79
N VAL A 391 8.80 6.51 11.19
CA VAL A 391 9.91 7.31 10.65
C VAL A 391 10.47 8.35 11.63
N GLY A 392 10.06 8.35 12.90
CA GLY A 392 10.61 9.24 13.93
C GLY A 392 10.27 10.72 13.74
N LEU A 393 9.09 11.02 13.18
CA LEU A 393 8.53 12.36 13.04
C LEU A 393 7.34 12.61 13.98
N ALA A 394 7.03 11.67 14.87
CA ALA A 394 5.90 11.75 15.83
C ALA A 394 6.02 12.84 16.91
N GLY A 395 7.08 13.65 16.93
CA GLY A 395 7.13 14.93 17.66
C GLY A 395 6.54 16.11 16.89
N ARG A 396 6.30 15.96 15.58
CA ARG A 396 6.03 17.08 14.65
C ARG A 396 4.89 16.81 13.66
N LYS A 397 4.71 15.56 13.25
CA LYS A 397 3.72 15.07 12.28
C LYS A 397 2.75 14.09 12.93
N GLY A 398 1.70 13.72 12.19
CA GLY A 398 0.81 12.62 12.57
C GLY A 398 -0.24 12.93 13.65
N ALA A 399 -0.32 14.16 14.16
CA ALA A 399 -1.23 14.51 15.25
C ALA A 399 -1.72 15.96 15.16
N ILE A 400 -2.96 16.21 15.55
CA ILE A 400 -3.53 17.56 15.76
C ILE A 400 -3.31 17.91 17.23
N ALA A 401 -2.23 18.63 17.52
CA ALA A 401 -1.87 19.06 18.87
C ALA A 401 -1.04 20.37 18.83
N PRO A 402 -0.99 21.15 19.92
CA PRO A 402 -0.09 22.30 20.03
C PRO A 402 1.37 21.93 19.71
N GLY A 403 2.07 22.85 19.04
CA GLY A 403 3.47 22.66 18.62
C GLY A 403 3.69 21.75 17.40
N ARG A 404 2.66 21.10 16.85
CA ARG A 404 2.77 20.30 15.62
C ARG A 404 2.74 21.18 14.37
N ASP A 405 3.35 20.71 13.28
CA ASP A 405 3.14 21.34 11.97
C ASP A 405 1.64 21.23 11.62
N ALA A 406 1.00 22.33 11.27
CA ALA A 406 -0.42 22.39 10.89
C ALA A 406 -0.67 21.78 9.49
N ASP A 407 -0.39 20.48 9.37
CA ASP A 407 -0.71 19.64 8.22
C ASP A 407 -2.08 19.00 8.49
N LEU A 408 -3.12 19.55 7.89
CA LEU A 408 -4.53 19.26 8.21
C LEU A 408 -5.32 18.89 6.96
N VAL A 409 -6.43 18.18 7.13
CA VAL A 409 -7.38 17.87 6.07
C VAL A 409 -8.80 18.17 6.52
N ALA A 410 -9.56 18.91 5.71
CA ALA A 410 -11.00 19.02 5.85
C ALA A 410 -11.60 17.83 5.08
N PHE A 411 -12.16 16.88 5.82
CA PHE A 411 -12.71 15.64 5.28
C PHE A 411 -14.20 15.59 5.60
N ASP A 412 -15.01 15.48 4.55
CA ASP A 412 -16.44 15.24 4.63
C ASP A 412 -16.66 13.72 4.64
N PRO A 413 -17.04 13.09 5.75
CA PRO A 413 -17.04 11.63 5.88
C PRO A 413 -18.22 10.93 5.21
N ASP A 414 -19.24 11.68 4.78
CA ASP A 414 -20.49 11.11 4.26
C ASP A 414 -20.71 11.44 2.77
N ALA A 415 -20.00 12.42 2.21
CA ALA A 415 -20.01 12.69 0.78
C ALA A 415 -19.52 11.49 -0.05
N GLU A 416 -20.37 10.99 -0.95
CA GLU A 416 -20.02 9.95 -1.91
C GLU A 416 -19.55 10.53 -3.26
N PHE A 417 -18.65 9.82 -3.94
CA PHE A 417 -18.26 10.15 -5.30
C PHE A 417 -17.84 8.91 -6.09
N THR A 418 -18.19 8.87 -7.38
CA THR A 418 -17.66 7.88 -8.32
C THR A 418 -16.30 8.32 -8.84
N VAL A 419 -15.29 7.46 -8.68
CA VAL A 419 -13.93 7.68 -9.16
C VAL A 419 -13.91 7.72 -10.69
N ARG A 420 -13.50 8.85 -11.25
CA ARG A 420 -13.22 9.04 -12.68
C ARG A 420 -11.72 9.25 -12.85
N ALA A 421 -11.04 8.35 -13.55
CA ALA A 421 -9.58 8.33 -13.61
C ALA A 421 -9.00 9.59 -14.28
N GLU A 422 -9.79 10.19 -15.18
CA GLU A 422 -9.51 11.40 -15.97
C GLU A 422 -9.63 12.68 -15.13
N ARG A 423 -10.22 12.60 -13.94
CA ARG A 423 -10.37 13.72 -12.98
C ARG A 423 -9.39 13.63 -11.80
N LEU A 424 -8.47 12.67 -11.81
CA LEU A 424 -7.41 12.57 -10.81
C LEU A 424 -6.22 13.42 -11.24
N HIS A 425 -5.51 14.03 -10.29
CA HIS A 425 -4.26 14.76 -10.52
C HIS A 425 -3.07 13.79 -10.77
N HIS A 426 -3.35 12.51 -11.07
CA HIS A 426 -2.35 11.54 -11.50
C HIS A 426 -1.93 11.84 -12.95
N ARG A 427 -0.62 11.81 -13.26
CA ARG A 427 -0.11 12.04 -14.63
C ARG A 427 -0.70 11.11 -15.69
N ASN A 428 -1.11 9.90 -15.30
CA ASN A 428 -1.75 8.93 -16.18
C ASN A 428 -3.14 8.58 -15.63
N PRO A 429 -4.23 8.61 -16.44
CA PRO A 429 -5.59 8.28 -16.01
C PRO A 429 -5.79 6.76 -15.91
N VAL A 430 -4.99 6.11 -15.06
CA VAL A 430 -5.04 4.68 -14.78
C VAL A 430 -5.19 4.50 -13.28
N THR A 431 -6.19 3.73 -12.86
CA THR A 431 -6.36 3.30 -11.46
C THR A 431 -7.33 2.11 -11.42
N PRO A 432 -7.13 1.10 -10.53
CA PRO A 432 -8.09 -0.01 -10.35
C PRO A 432 -9.38 0.43 -9.65
N TYR A 433 -9.43 1.66 -9.14
CA TYR A 433 -10.63 2.22 -8.51
C TYR A 433 -11.60 2.87 -9.51
N ALA A 434 -11.26 2.95 -10.81
CA ALA A 434 -12.09 3.62 -11.82
C ALA A 434 -13.50 3.03 -11.86
N GLY A 435 -14.52 3.89 -11.84
CA GLY A 435 -15.93 3.50 -11.79
C GLY A 435 -16.45 3.04 -10.42
N ARG A 436 -15.58 2.82 -9.41
CA ARG A 436 -16.02 2.53 -8.04
C ARG A 436 -16.57 3.81 -7.38
N THR A 437 -17.64 3.67 -6.62
CA THR A 437 -18.12 4.73 -5.69
C THR A 437 -17.40 4.57 -4.36
N LEU A 438 -16.83 5.67 -3.87
CA LEU A 438 -16.20 5.78 -2.56
C LEU A 438 -16.96 6.79 -1.70
N THR A 439 -16.99 6.53 -0.40
CA THR A 439 -17.51 7.44 0.62
C THR A 439 -16.36 8.19 1.29
N GLY A 440 -16.57 9.48 1.56
CA GLY A 440 -15.59 10.37 2.17
C GLY A 440 -14.89 11.25 1.14
N GLN A 441 -14.94 12.57 1.28
CA GLN A 441 -14.31 13.51 0.34
C GLN A 441 -13.38 14.49 1.05
N VAL A 442 -12.14 14.60 0.56
CA VAL A 442 -11.24 15.69 0.92
C VAL A 442 -11.74 17.00 0.30
N ARG A 443 -12.13 17.96 1.13
CA ARG A 443 -12.62 19.29 0.73
C ARG A 443 -11.48 20.31 0.63
N THR A 444 -10.47 20.21 1.49
CA THR A 444 -9.27 21.07 1.50
C THR A 444 -8.15 20.38 2.27
N THR A 445 -6.90 20.65 1.89
CA THR A 445 -5.70 20.22 2.61
C THR A 445 -4.89 21.45 2.99
N TRP A 446 -4.36 21.50 4.21
CA TRP A 446 -3.38 22.49 4.64
C TRP A 446 -2.03 21.83 4.83
N LEU A 447 -0.97 22.54 4.45
CA LEU A 447 0.42 22.14 4.67
C LEU A 447 1.09 23.26 5.46
N ARG A 448 1.45 22.99 6.73
CA ARG A 448 1.96 23.98 7.68
C ARG A 448 1.10 25.25 7.77
N GLY A 449 -0.22 25.07 7.89
CA GLY A 449 -1.21 26.14 8.05
C GLY A 449 -1.62 26.85 6.76
N GLN A 450 -0.96 26.58 5.63
CA GLN A 450 -1.30 27.18 4.34
C GLN A 450 -2.14 26.21 3.50
N ALA A 451 -3.33 26.64 3.07
CA ALA A 451 -4.21 25.88 2.20
C ALA A 451 -3.51 25.54 0.86
N VAL A 452 -3.54 24.27 0.49
CA VAL A 452 -2.92 23.76 -0.74
C VAL A 452 -3.83 24.09 -1.93
N ASP A 453 -3.28 24.83 -2.88
CA ASP A 453 -3.81 24.94 -4.23
C ASP A 453 -3.31 23.71 -5.03
N VAL A 454 -4.22 22.98 -5.65
CA VAL A 454 -3.93 21.75 -6.40
C VAL A 454 -3.51 22.01 -7.84
N ASP A 455 -3.86 23.18 -8.39
CA ASP A 455 -3.48 23.61 -9.73
C ASP A 455 -2.25 24.55 -9.69
N GLY A 456 -1.92 25.06 -8.49
CA GLY A 456 -0.73 25.86 -8.21
C GLY A 456 0.60 25.08 -8.18
N ALA A 457 1.70 25.83 -8.09
CA ALA A 457 3.04 25.24 -8.05
C ALA A 457 3.25 24.36 -6.79
N PRO A 458 3.72 23.10 -6.92
CA PRO A 458 3.96 22.22 -5.78
C PRO A 458 4.96 22.82 -4.79
N ARG A 459 4.56 22.91 -3.51
CA ARG A 459 5.39 23.43 -2.43
C ARG A 459 5.60 22.40 -1.31
N GLY A 460 6.85 22.25 -0.88
CA GLY A 460 7.25 21.30 0.16
C GLY A 460 8.67 21.58 0.63
N ARG A 461 9.08 20.89 1.71
CA ARG A 461 10.49 20.83 2.11
C ARG A 461 10.84 19.41 2.53
N GLN A 462 12.08 19.01 2.31
CA GLN A 462 12.60 17.77 2.88
C GLN A 462 12.47 17.83 4.41
N LEU A 463 12.00 16.74 5.01
CA LEU A 463 12.00 16.57 6.45
C LEU A 463 13.27 15.80 6.82
N VAL A 464 13.98 16.31 7.83
CA VAL A 464 15.14 15.65 8.43
C VAL A 464 14.68 15.13 9.80
N ARG A 465 15.14 13.93 10.13
CA ARG A 465 15.04 13.38 11.48
C ARG A 465 16.20 13.93 12.29
N GLU A 466 15.88 14.62 13.39
CA GLU A 466 16.85 15.06 14.40
C GLU A 466 17.53 13.83 15.04
#